data_AF-A0A915D0J0-F1
#
_entry.id   AF-A0A915D0J0-F1
#
_cell.length_a   1.000
_cell.length_b   1.000
_cell.length_c   1.000
_cell.angle_alpha   90.00
_cell.angle_beta   90.00
_cell.angle_gamma   90.00
#
_symmetry.space_group_name_H-M   'P 1'
#
loop_
_entity.id
_entity.type
_entity.pdbx_description
1 polymer ?
#
loop_
_entity_poly.entity_id
_entity_poly.type
_entity_poly.pdbx_seq_one_letter_code
_entity_poly.pdbx_strand_id
1 'polypeptide(L)'
;MNVLRGDVSRLQRTMVAVSPAEGSALPRVKPLKYSYEKDIVMYAHFKKGLPIAKLFSTECIYSPNSYRGNARTLIKDLERERPRIVLDLIRSGESLAVRGDVVKQVLSNCERCGYISSQRYCKACLLLYGLNNENYNVGICPRKGRLSASVVMESVEKLKSNDIQTNCGDCACDKNTTVDF
;
A
#
# COMPACT_ATOMS: atom_id res chain seq x y z
N MET A 1 7.01 -14.50 4.43
CA MET A 1 7.37 -13.09 4.73
C MET A 1 6.97 -12.66 6.13
N ASN A 2 5.67 -12.48 6.42
CA ASN A 2 5.23 -12.04 7.76
C ASN A 2 5.57 -13.08 8.84
N VAL A 3 5.47 -14.38 8.51
CA VAL A 3 5.94 -15.48 9.38
C VAL A 3 7.43 -15.36 9.68
N LEU A 4 8.27 -15.17 8.64
CA LEU A 4 9.73 -15.04 8.78
C LEU A 4 10.16 -13.83 9.61
N ARG A 5 9.34 -12.77 9.65
CA ARG A 5 9.59 -11.57 10.48
C ARG A 5 8.97 -11.64 11.87
N GLY A 6 8.13 -12.64 12.16
CA GLY A 6 7.36 -12.68 13.41
C GLY A 6 6.23 -11.64 13.51
N ASP A 7 5.76 -11.08 12.38
CA ASP A 7 4.74 -10.03 12.36
C ASP A 7 3.31 -10.63 12.51
N VAL A 8 2.96 -11.05 13.72
CA VAL A 8 1.70 -11.75 14.02
C VAL A 8 0.45 -10.90 13.72
N SER A 9 0.49 -9.60 14.01
CA SER A 9 -0.64 -8.66 13.76
C SER A 9 -1.00 -8.48 12.29
N ARG A 10 -0.07 -8.80 11.38
CA ARG A 10 -0.30 -8.74 9.93
C ARG A 10 -0.78 -10.07 9.36
N LEU A 11 -0.44 -11.19 9.99
CA LEU A 11 -0.80 -12.53 9.51
C LEU A 11 -2.31 -12.72 9.39
N GLN A 12 -3.06 -12.35 10.44
CA GLN A 12 -4.53 -12.46 10.50
C GLN A 12 -5.23 -11.79 9.30
N ARG A 13 -4.74 -10.62 8.87
CA ARG A 13 -5.36 -9.86 7.77
C ARG A 13 -4.98 -10.38 6.39
N THR A 14 -3.83 -11.04 6.26
CA THR A 14 -3.30 -11.39 4.94
C THR A 14 -3.95 -12.61 4.30
N MET A 15 -4.44 -13.57 5.09
CA MET A 15 -4.98 -14.83 4.57
C MET A 15 -6.46 -14.76 4.18
N VAL A 16 -7.16 -13.66 4.48
CA VAL A 16 -8.55 -13.50 4.04
C VAL A 16 -8.60 -13.21 2.53
N ALA A 17 -9.45 -13.94 1.80
CA ALA A 17 -9.62 -13.78 0.35
C ALA A 17 -10.38 -12.49 -0.01
N VAL A 18 -11.32 -12.10 0.84
CA VAL A 18 -12.13 -10.87 0.72
C VAL A 18 -11.88 -10.03 1.96
N SER A 19 -11.37 -8.81 1.78
CA SER A 19 -11.25 -7.87 2.90
C SER A 19 -12.64 -7.34 3.26
N PRO A 20 -13.03 -7.32 4.56
CA PRO A 20 -14.27 -6.68 4.96
C PRO A 20 -14.23 -5.18 4.63
N ALA A 21 -15.36 -4.63 4.20
CA ALA A 21 -15.51 -3.19 4.01
C ALA A 21 -15.71 -2.54 5.38
N GLU A 22 -14.64 -1.95 5.93
CA GLU A 22 -14.70 -1.17 7.17
C GLU A 22 -14.67 0.32 6.82
N GLY A 23 -15.77 1.04 7.12
CA GLY A 23 -15.90 2.48 6.87
C GLY A 23 -15.88 2.84 5.39
N SER A 24 -15.06 3.84 5.01
CA SER A 24 -14.90 4.32 3.62
C SER A 24 -13.94 3.47 2.77
N ALA A 25 -13.45 2.33 3.28
CA ALA A 25 -12.57 1.44 2.52
C ALA A 25 -13.37 0.52 1.59
N LEU A 26 -13.05 0.55 0.30
CA LEU A 26 -13.57 -0.40 -0.67
C LEU A 26 -13.07 -1.83 -0.38
N PRO A 27 -13.93 -2.85 -0.53
CA PRO A 27 -13.52 -4.23 -0.35
C PRO A 27 -12.48 -4.64 -1.39
N ARG A 28 -11.45 -5.37 -0.97
CA ARG A 28 -10.42 -5.93 -1.84
C ARG A 28 -10.57 -7.44 -1.91
N VAL A 29 -10.58 -7.97 -3.13
CA VAL A 29 -10.70 -9.41 -3.39
C VAL A 29 -9.41 -9.92 -4.04
N LYS A 30 -8.99 -11.13 -3.65
CA LYS A 30 -7.87 -11.87 -4.25
C LYS A 30 -8.40 -13.06 -5.04
N PRO A 31 -8.87 -12.87 -6.28
CA PRO A 31 -9.51 -13.95 -7.06
C PRO A 31 -8.54 -15.10 -7.39
N LEU A 32 -7.26 -14.80 -7.62
CA LEU A 32 -6.24 -15.78 -7.99
C LEU A 32 -5.48 -16.37 -6.79
N LYS A 33 -6.07 -16.34 -5.58
CA LYS A 33 -5.39 -16.77 -4.35
C LYS A 33 -4.92 -18.22 -4.39
N TYR A 34 -5.69 -19.11 -5.02
CA TYR A 34 -5.40 -20.56 -5.10
C TYR A 34 -4.80 -20.99 -6.44
N SER A 35 -4.47 -20.04 -7.31
CA SER A 35 -3.89 -20.33 -8.63
C SER A 35 -2.36 -20.22 -8.55
N TYR A 36 -1.65 -21.14 -9.19
CA TYR A 36 -0.19 -21.05 -9.29
C TYR A 36 0.22 -19.97 -10.29
N GLU A 37 1.36 -19.35 -10.04
CA GLU A 37 1.95 -18.36 -10.95
C GLU A 37 2.17 -18.93 -12.36
N LYS A 38 2.70 -20.15 -12.46
CA LYS A 38 2.89 -20.85 -13.74
C LYS A 38 1.57 -21.05 -14.51
N ASP A 39 0.47 -21.33 -13.81
CA ASP A 39 -0.83 -21.57 -14.45
C ASP A 39 -1.42 -20.26 -14.97
N ILE A 40 -1.26 -19.18 -14.21
CA ILE A 40 -1.68 -17.83 -14.60
C ILE A 40 -0.90 -17.37 -15.85
N VAL A 41 0.42 -17.55 -15.84
CA VAL A 41 1.30 -17.20 -16.97
C VAL A 41 0.96 -18.06 -18.19
N MET A 42 0.77 -19.37 -18.02
CA MET A 42 0.39 -20.29 -19.09
C MET A 42 -0.97 -19.92 -19.69
N TYR A 43 -1.97 -19.65 -18.84
CA TYR A 43 -3.31 -19.23 -19.29
C TYR A 43 -3.25 -17.94 -20.11
N ALA A 44 -2.51 -16.94 -19.61
CA ALA A 44 -2.34 -15.68 -20.32
C ALA A 44 -1.57 -15.85 -21.65
N HIS A 45 -0.71 -16.87 -21.77
CA HIS A 45 0.05 -17.15 -23.00
C HIS A 45 -0.83 -17.73 -24.10
N PHE A 46 -1.71 -18.67 -23.75
CA PHE A 46 -2.60 -19.31 -24.71
C PHE A 46 -3.82 -18.46 -25.07
N LYS A 47 -4.21 -17.49 -24.23
CA LYS A 47 -5.34 -16.59 -24.52
C LYS A 47 -4.94 -15.50 -25.51
N LYS A 48 -5.20 -15.76 -26.80
CA LYS A 48 -4.90 -14.91 -27.97
C LYS A 48 -5.32 -13.42 -27.90
N GLY A 49 -6.15 -13.04 -26.92
CA GLY A 49 -6.60 -11.66 -26.70
C GLY A 49 -5.86 -10.88 -25.61
N LEU A 50 -5.05 -11.53 -24.76
CA LEU A 50 -4.13 -10.82 -23.88
C LEU A 50 -2.77 -10.74 -24.57
N PRO A 51 -2.27 -9.54 -24.92
CA PRO A 51 -0.93 -9.42 -25.45
C PRO A 51 0.07 -9.71 -24.32
N ILE A 52 0.45 -10.97 -24.12
CA ILE A 52 1.53 -11.32 -23.19
C ILE A 52 2.85 -10.71 -23.63
N ALA A 53 3.05 -10.51 -24.94
CA ALA A 53 4.15 -9.73 -25.49
C ALA A 53 4.17 -8.26 -25.02
N LYS A 54 3.04 -7.74 -24.50
CA LYS A 54 2.93 -6.43 -23.83
C LYS A 54 2.73 -6.53 -22.32
N LEU A 55 2.62 -7.74 -21.76
CA LEU A 55 2.62 -7.97 -20.31
C LEU A 55 4.08 -7.85 -19.86
N PHE A 56 4.52 -6.60 -19.78
CA PHE A 56 5.86 -6.14 -19.41
C PHE A 56 6.59 -7.11 -18.46
N SER A 57 7.57 -7.83 -19.02
CA SER A 57 8.61 -8.52 -18.26
C SER A 57 9.66 -7.55 -17.69
N THR A 58 9.42 -6.23 -17.76
CA THR A 58 10.32 -5.25 -17.13
C THR A 58 10.14 -5.34 -15.64
N GLU A 59 11.08 -6.02 -14.99
CA GLU A 59 11.18 -5.96 -13.56
C GLU A 59 11.60 -4.56 -13.11
N CYS A 60 11.13 -4.14 -11.94
CA CYS A 60 11.64 -2.93 -11.32
C CYS A 60 13.15 -3.07 -11.08
N ILE A 61 13.93 -2.03 -11.37
CA ILE A 61 15.40 -2.00 -11.14
C ILE A 61 15.74 -2.30 -9.67
N TYR A 62 14.83 -2.01 -8.74
CA TYR A 62 14.97 -2.27 -7.31
C TYR A 62 14.40 -3.64 -6.85
N SER A 63 13.79 -4.41 -7.76
CA SER A 63 13.27 -5.76 -7.50
C SER A 63 14.31 -6.74 -6.93
N PRO A 64 15.55 -6.85 -7.48
CA PRO A 64 16.51 -7.87 -7.04
C PRO A 64 16.96 -7.69 -5.59
N ASN A 65 17.04 -6.44 -5.11
CA ASN A 65 17.44 -6.14 -3.73
C ASN A 65 16.31 -6.33 -2.72
N SER A 66 15.13 -6.77 -3.15
CA SER A 66 13.97 -6.92 -2.29
C SER A 66 13.98 -8.27 -1.54
N TYR A 67 13.70 -8.25 -0.24
CA TYR A 67 13.57 -9.47 0.58
C TYR A 67 12.45 -10.42 0.06
N ARG A 68 11.51 -9.91 -0.75
CA ARG A 68 10.46 -10.73 -1.38
C ARG A 68 11.04 -11.73 -2.38
N GLY A 69 12.17 -11.43 -3.02
CA GLY A 69 12.89 -12.35 -3.90
C GLY A 69 13.31 -13.61 -3.15
N ASN A 70 14.03 -13.45 -2.04
CA ASN A 70 14.52 -14.57 -1.23
C ASN A 70 13.40 -15.53 -0.78
N ALA A 71 12.25 -14.99 -0.35
CA ALA A 71 11.13 -15.83 0.05
C ALA A 71 10.43 -16.52 -1.13
N ARG A 72 10.43 -15.92 -2.33
CA ARG A 72 9.93 -16.59 -3.53
C ARG A 72 10.84 -17.75 -3.92
N THR A 73 12.16 -17.55 -3.90
CA THR A 73 13.14 -18.60 -4.19
C THR A 73 12.97 -19.78 -3.25
N LEU A 74 12.87 -19.52 -1.94
CA LEU A 74 12.62 -20.56 -0.94
C LEU A 74 11.34 -21.37 -1.23
N ILE A 75 10.24 -20.69 -1.57
CA ILE A 75 8.97 -21.37 -1.89
C ILE A 75 9.11 -22.19 -3.17
N LYS A 76 9.87 -21.70 -4.17
CA LYS A 76 10.11 -22.42 -5.42
C LYS A 76 10.98 -23.65 -5.25
N ASP A 77 11.97 -23.60 -4.37
CA ASP A 77 12.79 -24.76 -4.01
C ASP A 77 11.93 -25.83 -3.32
N LEU A 78 11.05 -25.43 -2.40
CA LEU A 78 10.08 -26.35 -1.79
C LEU A 78 9.05 -26.90 -2.79
N GLU A 79 8.63 -26.10 -3.77
CA GLU A 79 7.69 -26.52 -4.82
C GLU A 79 8.31 -27.60 -5.72
N ARG A 80 9.63 -27.57 -5.91
CA ARG A 80 10.39 -28.59 -6.66
C ARG A 80 10.32 -29.96 -5.98
N GLU A 81 10.41 -30.00 -4.65
CA GLU A 81 10.31 -31.24 -3.88
C GLU A 81 8.86 -31.70 -3.71
N ARG A 82 7.95 -30.76 -3.40
CA ARG A 82 6.53 -31.04 -3.19
C ARG A 82 5.66 -30.05 -3.99
N PRO A 83 5.05 -30.47 -5.11
CA PRO A 83 4.31 -29.56 -5.98
C PRO A 83 3.05 -28.96 -5.34
N ARG A 84 2.53 -29.57 -4.26
CA ARG A 84 1.36 -29.06 -3.51
C ARG A 84 1.70 -28.02 -2.44
N ILE A 85 2.99 -27.74 -2.18
CA ILE A 85 3.42 -26.96 -1.02
C ILE A 85 2.79 -25.57 -0.96
N VAL A 86 2.56 -24.92 -2.10
CA VAL A 86 2.00 -23.56 -2.15
C VAL A 86 0.57 -23.55 -1.61
N LEU A 87 -0.25 -24.53 -2.01
CA LEU A 87 -1.62 -24.67 -1.52
C LEU A 87 -1.65 -25.11 -0.05
N ASP A 88 -0.77 -26.04 0.33
CA ASP A 88 -0.64 -26.52 1.71
C ASP A 88 -0.26 -25.36 2.65
N LEU A 89 0.65 -24.46 2.21
CA LEU A 89 1.03 -23.25 2.93
C LEU A 89 -0.15 -22.27 3.10
N ILE A 90 -0.96 -22.08 2.06
CA ILE A 90 -2.14 -21.21 2.12
C ILE A 90 -3.15 -21.76 3.12
N ARG A 91 -3.47 -23.05 3.05
CA ARG A 91 -4.41 -23.72 3.96
C ARG A 91 -3.89 -23.75 5.39
N SER A 92 -2.59 -23.97 5.58
CA SER A 92 -1.94 -23.85 6.89
C SER A 92 -2.08 -22.43 7.44
N GLY A 93 -1.90 -21.40 6.61
CA GLY A 93 -2.09 -20.01 7.03
C GLY A 93 -3.54 -19.63 7.33
N GLU A 94 -4.52 -20.26 6.67
CA GLU A 94 -5.96 -20.07 6.95
C GLU A 94 -6.39 -20.74 8.25
N SER A 95 -5.86 -21.93 8.53
CA SER A 95 -6.11 -22.67 9.77
C SER A 95 -5.34 -22.11 10.97
N LEU A 96 -4.40 -21.18 10.74
CA LEU A 96 -3.61 -20.57 11.79
C LEU A 96 -4.47 -19.64 12.66
N ALA A 97 -4.93 -20.15 13.79
CA ALA A 97 -5.59 -19.36 14.82
C ALA A 97 -4.53 -18.55 15.60
N VAL A 98 -4.58 -17.22 15.45
CA VAL A 98 -3.74 -16.31 16.22
C VAL A 98 -4.51 -15.88 17.47
N ARG A 99 -3.85 -15.93 18.64
CA ARG A 99 -4.41 -15.50 19.94
C ARG A 99 -5.03 -14.10 19.85
N GLY A 100 -6.16 -13.89 20.53
CA GLY A 100 -6.96 -12.66 20.48
C GLY A 100 -6.29 -11.42 21.10
N ASP A 101 -5.21 -11.60 21.86
CA ASP A 101 -4.52 -10.53 22.60
C ASP A 101 -3.66 -9.60 21.72
N VAL A 102 -3.68 -9.79 20.41
CA VAL A 102 -2.90 -8.95 19.49
C VAL A 102 -3.60 -7.61 19.31
N VAL A 103 -2.98 -6.55 19.83
CA VAL A 103 -3.44 -5.16 19.70
C VAL A 103 -3.69 -4.85 18.23
N LYS A 104 -4.97 -4.72 17.86
CA LYS A 104 -5.38 -4.23 16.54
C LYS A 104 -5.18 -2.71 16.52
N GLN A 105 -4.56 -2.19 15.47
CA GLN A 105 -4.46 -0.74 15.28
C GLN A 105 -5.86 -0.16 15.08
N VAL A 106 -6.20 0.83 15.90
CA VAL A 106 -7.42 1.62 15.74
C VAL A 106 -7.27 2.46 14.47
N LEU A 107 -8.29 2.42 13.62
CA LEU A 107 -8.38 3.23 12.41
C LEU A 107 -9.09 4.55 12.72
N SER A 108 -8.56 5.65 12.21
CA SER A 108 -9.11 6.99 12.31
C SER A 108 -9.15 7.64 10.92
N ASN A 109 -9.70 8.85 10.82
CA ASN A 109 -9.70 9.61 9.58
C ASN A 109 -8.56 10.63 9.59
N CYS A 110 -7.96 10.88 8.42
CA CYS A 110 -6.97 11.93 8.23
C CYS A 110 -7.62 13.31 8.27
N GLU A 111 -7.07 14.25 9.04
CA GLU A 111 -7.62 15.61 9.14
C GLU A 111 -7.54 16.40 7.82
N ARG A 112 -6.50 16.16 7.00
CA ARG A 112 -6.27 16.90 5.75
C ARG A 112 -7.10 16.40 4.57
N CYS A 113 -7.24 15.08 4.41
CA CYS A 113 -7.88 14.49 3.22
C CYS A 113 -9.12 13.64 3.54
N GLY A 114 -9.48 13.47 4.82
CA GLY A 114 -10.63 12.68 5.25
C GLY A 114 -10.51 11.15 5.08
N TYR A 115 -9.43 10.65 4.45
CA TYR A 115 -9.24 9.23 4.18
C TYR A 115 -8.78 8.42 5.40
N ILE A 116 -9.00 7.11 5.39
CA ILE A 116 -8.66 6.21 6.51
C ILE A 116 -7.14 6.21 6.76
N SER A 117 -6.76 6.38 8.02
CA SER A 117 -5.39 6.46 8.49
C SER A 117 -5.27 5.84 9.88
N SER A 118 -4.08 5.38 10.25
CA SER A 118 -3.78 4.97 11.64
C SER A 118 -3.12 6.10 12.45
N GLN A 119 -2.90 7.25 11.81
CA GLN A 119 -2.27 8.45 12.37
C GLN A 119 -3.13 9.67 12.03
N ARG A 120 -2.95 10.77 12.77
CA ARG A 120 -3.66 12.04 12.56
C ARG A 120 -3.60 12.54 11.11
N TYR A 121 -2.44 12.39 10.47
CA TYR A 121 -2.24 12.68 9.04
C TYR A 121 -1.85 11.41 8.27
N CYS A 122 -2.38 11.28 7.06
CA CYS A 122 -2.13 10.13 6.19
C CYS A 122 -0.67 10.10 5.71
N LYS A 123 -0.10 8.90 5.49
CA LYS A 123 1.30 8.79 5.04
C LYS A 123 1.55 9.47 3.69
N ALA A 124 0.57 9.40 2.78
CA ALA A 124 0.64 10.09 1.50
C ALA A 124 0.69 11.62 1.68
N CYS A 125 -0.13 12.16 2.58
CA CYS A 125 -0.21 13.57 2.93
C CYS A 125 1.13 14.10 3.46
N LEU A 126 1.77 13.30 4.33
CA LEU A 126 3.10 13.60 4.88
C LEU A 126 4.21 13.55 3.82
N LEU A 127 4.14 12.60 2.88
CA LEU A 127 5.12 12.49 1.79
C LEU A 127 4.99 13.64 0.80
N LEU A 128 3.76 14.00 0.39
CA LEU A 128 3.51 15.16 -0.47
C LEU A 128 3.98 16.46 0.18
N TYR A 129 3.75 16.59 1.49
CA TYR A 129 4.27 17.74 2.22
C TYR A 129 5.80 17.78 2.25
N GLY A 130 6.47 16.65 2.50
CA GLY A 130 7.94 16.59 2.46
C GLY A 130 8.50 16.95 1.09
N LEU A 131 7.82 16.53 0.01
CA LEU A 131 8.20 16.85 -1.37
C LEU A 131 8.05 18.36 -1.67
N ASN A 132 6.93 18.97 -1.26
CA ASN A 132 6.67 20.39 -1.54
C ASN A 132 7.55 21.37 -0.74
N ASN A 133 8.14 20.92 0.36
CA ASN A 133 8.99 21.75 1.23
C ASN A 133 10.45 21.27 1.26
N GLU A 134 10.87 20.48 0.27
CA GLU A 134 12.24 19.94 0.11
C GLU A 134 12.77 19.17 1.34
N ASN A 135 11.87 18.71 2.20
CA ASN A 135 12.15 18.04 3.46
C ASN A 135 11.70 16.57 3.41
N TYR A 136 12.42 15.77 2.63
CA TYR A 136 12.11 14.35 2.38
C TYR A 136 12.11 13.48 3.66
N ASN A 137 12.77 13.94 4.72
CA ASN A 137 12.89 13.24 5.99
C ASN A 137 11.57 13.10 6.76
N VAL A 138 10.60 14.00 6.55
CA VAL A 138 9.31 14.03 7.26
C VAL A 138 8.49 12.75 6.99
N GLY A 139 8.62 12.19 5.79
CA GLY A 139 7.89 11.00 5.35
C GLY A 139 8.69 9.70 5.34
N ILE A 140 10.02 9.72 5.40
CA ILE A 140 10.83 8.51 5.18
C ILE A 140 11.41 7.96 6.48
N CYS A 141 11.91 8.84 7.37
CA CYS A 141 12.66 8.41 8.55
C CYS A 141 11.76 8.30 9.78
N PRO A 142 11.54 7.09 10.34
CA PRO A 142 10.94 6.94 11.66
C PRO A 142 12.02 7.28 12.70
N ARG A 143 12.24 8.57 12.99
CA ARG A 143 13.15 8.92 14.09
C ARG A 143 12.53 8.46 15.41
N LYS A 144 13.20 7.55 16.12
CA LYS A 144 13.04 7.40 17.57
C LYS A 144 13.57 8.70 18.20
N GLY A 145 12.66 9.57 18.63
CA GLY A 145 12.99 10.77 19.37
C GLY A 145 12.94 12.07 18.55
N ARG A 146 12.04 12.94 19.00
CA ARG A 146 11.88 14.38 18.72
C ARG A 146 11.27 14.79 17.36
N LEU A 147 10.14 15.49 17.52
CA LEU A 147 9.22 16.12 16.55
C LEU A 147 8.46 15.11 15.68
N SER A 148 7.28 14.71 16.15
CA SER A 148 6.32 13.98 15.35
C SER A 148 5.99 14.80 14.10
N ALA A 149 5.94 14.15 12.94
CA ALA A 149 5.59 14.78 11.67
C ALA A 149 4.28 15.59 11.73
N SER A 150 3.41 15.31 12.71
CA SER A 150 2.22 16.11 13.04
C SER A 150 2.52 17.52 13.54
N VAL A 151 3.56 17.74 14.36
CA VAL A 151 3.93 19.07 14.86
C VAL A 151 4.46 19.94 13.71
N VAL A 152 5.18 19.34 12.76
CA VAL A 152 5.73 20.04 11.59
C VAL A 152 4.62 20.49 10.64
N MET A 153 3.60 19.65 10.41
CA MET A 153 2.42 20.03 9.61
C MET A 153 1.63 21.17 10.27
N GLU A 154 1.39 21.07 11.58
CA GLU A 154 0.58 22.04 12.34
C GLU A 154 1.29 23.40 12.50
N SER A 155 2.63 23.41 12.54
CA SER A 155 3.43 24.65 12.60
C SER A 155 3.43 25.41 11.27
N VAL A 156 3.27 24.71 10.14
CA VAL A 156 3.31 25.33 8.80
C VAL A 156 1.93 25.66 8.26
N GLU A 157 0.87 24.93 8.63
CA GLU A 157 -0.50 25.38 8.39
C GLU A 157 -0.80 26.72 9.10
N LYS A 158 -0.25 26.92 10.30
CA LYS A 158 -0.34 28.20 11.05
C LYS A 158 0.43 29.36 10.41
N LEU A 159 1.45 29.09 9.59
CA LEU A 159 2.16 30.12 8.82
C LEU A 159 1.37 30.51 7.56
N LYS A 160 0.64 29.58 6.94
CA LYS A 160 -0.19 29.85 5.76
C LYS A 160 -1.51 30.56 6.06
N SER A 161 -2.02 30.49 7.30
CA SER A 161 -3.21 31.26 7.71
C SER A 161 -2.93 32.77 7.84
N ASN A 162 -1.67 33.19 7.87
CA ASN A 162 -1.31 34.61 7.99
C ASN A 162 -1.14 35.31 6.64
N ASP A 163 -1.04 34.57 5.53
CA ASP A 163 -0.84 35.11 4.17
C ASP A 163 -1.99 34.73 3.22
N ILE A 164 -3.24 34.95 3.66
CA ILE A 164 -4.39 35.03 2.74
C ILE A 164 -5.16 36.33 3.03
N GLN A 165 -4.53 37.47 2.73
CA GLN A 165 -5.25 38.56 2.10
C GLN A 165 -5.07 38.43 0.59
N THR A 166 -5.79 37.53 -0.05
CA THR A 166 -6.00 37.64 -1.50
C THR A 166 -7.06 38.68 -1.74
N ASN A 167 -6.63 39.95 -1.70
CA ASN A 167 -7.32 41.04 -2.36
C ASN A 167 -7.35 40.66 -3.85
N CYS A 168 -8.52 40.32 -4.37
CA CYS A 168 -8.73 40.08 -5.79
C CYS A 168 -8.78 41.45 -6.48
N GLY A 169 -7.60 42.02 -6.73
CA GLY A 169 -7.41 43.17 -7.61
C GLY A 169 -6.92 42.67 -8.97
N ASP A 170 -7.79 42.77 -9.96
CA ASP A 170 -7.51 42.69 -11.40
C ASP A 170 -6.75 41.46 -11.91
N CYS A 171 -7.45 40.31 -12.01
CA CYS A 171 -7.09 39.28 -12.98
C CYS A 171 -8.30 38.89 -13.82
N ALA A 172 -8.31 39.34 -15.06
CA ALA A 172 -9.21 38.89 -16.12
C ALA A 172 -8.84 37.46 -16.52
N CYS A 173 -9.55 36.46 -16.02
CA CYS A 173 -9.52 35.10 -16.55
C CYS A 173 -10.95 34.68 -16.84
N ASP A 174 -11.30 34.89 -18.10
CA ASP A 174 -12.60 34.55 -18.67
C ASP A 174 -12.95 33.08 -18.51
N LYS A 175 -14.25 32.87 -18.31
CA LYS A 175 -14.93 31.58 -18.27
C LYS A 175 -14.85 30.92 -19.65
N ASN A 176 -14.52 29.63 -19.64
CA ASN A 176 -14.96 28.56 -20.54
C ASN A 176 -13.81 27.72 -21.07
N THR A 177 -13.73 26.48 -20.59
CA THR A 177 -13.36 25.34 -21.44
C THR A 177 -14.01 24.10 -20.83
N THR A 178 -15.12 23.69 -21.42
CA THR A 178 -15.67 22.34 -21.32
C THR A 178 -14.67 21.38 -21.93
N VAL A 179 -14.18 20.42 -21.15
CA VAL A 179 -13.41 19.29 -21.67
C VAL A 179 -14.33 18.07 -21.68
N ASP A 180 -14.84 17.79 -22.88
CA ASP A 180 -15.29 16.45 -23.27
C ASP A 180 -14.07 15.56 -23.54
N PHE A 181 -14.29 14.25 -23.35
CA PHE A 181 -13.41 13.05 -23.46
C PHE A 181 -12.91 12.45 -22.14
#